data_AF-A0A0C9VG69-F1
#
_entry.id   AF-A0A0C9VG69-F1
#
_cell.length_a   1.000
_cell.length_b   1.000
_cell.length_c   1.000
_cell.angle_alpha   90.00
_cell.angle_beta   90.00
_cell.angle_gamma   90.00
#
_symmetry.space_group_name_H-M   'P 1'
#
loop_
_entity.id
_entity.type
_entity.pdbx_description
1 polymer ?
#
loop_
_entity_poly.entity_id
_entity_poly.type
_entity_poly.pdbx_seq_one_letter_code
_entity_poly.pdbx_strand_id
1 'polypeptide(L)'
;PQLSIQKFACTLCDLQLTHFPPHLCKHLSTVYDVYLEICQKVNKSLNSKLGRDSVDWQLKNACVAYTYLLEDEPVLTMSCMSFHFLLIKSLLTISSAKYLLALIDHLVGAFNQPLLIGYDIGCGFSATANCSQLLGSKLCDSGSRFCVGSFHGHAHCRSCQLDWHPLHVEGAGLDDFEG
;
A
#
# COMPACT_ATOMS: atom_id res chain seq x y z
N PRO A 1 -14.19 -8.72 2.14
CA PRO A 1 -13.21 -9.41 3.01
C PRO A 1 -13.12 -10.94 2.83
N GLN A 2 -14.18 -11.65 2.42
CA GLN A 2 -14.16 -13.13 2.36
C GLN A 2 -13.29 -13.73 1.22
N LEU A 3 -13.12 -13.00 0.11
CA LEU A 3 -12.39 -13.50 -1.07
C LEU A 3 -10.86 -13.61 -0.87
N SER A 4 -10.25 -12.81 0.01
CA SER A 4 -8.81 -12.87 0.26
C SER A 4 -8.43 -14.00 1.22
N ILE A 5 -9.22 -14.20 2.29
CA ILE A 5 -8.96 -15.23 3.30
C ILE A 5 -9.04 -16.64 2.70
N GLN A 6 -10.02 -16.89 1.82
CA GLN A 6 -10.14 -18.19 1.17
C GLN A 6 -8.94 -18.51 0.28
N LYS A 7 -8.48 -17.54 -0.50
CA LYS A 7 -7.31 -17.74 -1.35
C LYS A 7 -6.05 -17.93 -0.53
N PHE A 8 -5.86 -17.13 0.53
CA PHE A 8 -4.74 -17.29 1.46
C PHE A 8 -4.74 -18.67 2.14
N ALA A 9 -5.91 -19.12 2.59
CA ALA A 9 -6.10 -20.44 3.18
C ALA A 9 -5.80 -21.57 2.17
N CYS A 10 -6.22 -21.43 0.91
CA CYS A 10 -5.85 -22.37 -0.16
C CYS A 10 -4.33 -22.39 -0.38
N THR A 11 -3.67 -21.22 -0.47
CA THR A 11 -2.23 -21.19 -0.70
C THR A 11 -1.45 -21.82 0.45
N LEU A 12 -1.87 -21.61 1.71
CA LEU A 12 -1.28 -22.30 2.86
C LEU A 12 -1.45 -23.82 2.78
N CYS A 13 -2.62 -24.30 2.39
CA CYS A 13 -2.88 -25.73 2.19
C CYS A 13 -2.01 -26.31 1.06
N ASP A 14 -1.90 -25.61 -0.07
CA ASP A 14 -1.08 -26.01 -1.21
C ASP A 14 0.41 -26.10 -0.83
N LEU A 15 0.92 -25.11 -0.08
CA LEU A 15 2.30 -25.10 0.43
C LEU A 15 2.58 -26.26 1.41
N GLN A 16 1.59 -26.63 2.21
CA GLN A 16 1.69 -27.73 3.17
C GLN A 16 1.38 -29.09 2.54
N LEU A 17 1.03 -29.14 1.25
CA LEU A 17 0.56 -30.35 0.55
C LEU A 17 -0.62 -31.03 1.27
N THR A 18 -1.53 -30.23 1.81
CA THR A 18 -2.72 -30.70 2.55
C THR A 18 -4.01 -30.30 1.84
N HIS A 19 -5.07 -31.09 2.05
CA HIS A 19 -6.39 -30.75 1.52
C HIS A 19 -7.01 -29.57 2.28
N PHE A 20 -7.67 -28.69 1.52
CA PHE A 20 -8.37 -27.53 2.07
C PHE A 20 -9.53 -27.93 2.99
N PRO A 21 -9.46 -27.68 4.32
CA PRO A 21 -10.53 -28.00 5.24
C PRO A 21 -11.65 -26.95 5.17
N PRO A 22 -12.94 -27.35 5.22
CA PRO A 22 -14.08 -26.42 5.17
C PRO A 22 -14.07 -25.35 6.27
N HIS A 23 -13.47 -25.65 7.42
CA HIS A 23 -13.43 -24.76 8.59
C HIS A 23 -12.20 -23.86 8.64
N LEU A 24 -11.21 -24.08 7.79
CA LEU A 24 -9.93 -23.37 7.86
C LEU A 24 -10.11 -21.86 7.65
N CYS A 25 -10.92 -21.44 6.68
CA CYS A 25 -11.23 -20.02 6.49
C CYS A 25 -11.86 -19.38 7.72
N LYS A 26 -12.74 -20.11 8.41
CA LYS A 26 -13.42 -19.59 9.60
C LYS A 26 -12.41 -19.40 10.74
N HIS A 27 -11.54 -20.40 10.95
CA HIS A 27 -10.48 -20.31 11.96
C HIS A 27 -9.48 -19.19 11.64
N LEU A 28 -9.03 -19.09 10.38
CA LEU A 28 -8.12 -18.03 9.94
C LEU A 28 -8.73 -16.65 10.11
N SER A 29 -10.01 -16.47 9.75
CA SER A 29 -10.72 -15.20 9.99
C SER A 29 -10.75 -14.87 11.47
N THR A 30 -11.13 -15.82 12.33
CA THR A 30 -11.20 -15.59 13.78
C THR A 30 -9.83 -15.27 14.38
N VAL A 31 -8.78 -15.99 13.98
CA VAL A 31 -7.41 -15.72 14.43
C VAL A 31 -6.94 -14.35 13.96
N TYR A 32 -7.26 -13.97 12.72
CA TYR A 32 -6.91 -12.66 12.17
C TYR A 32 -7.64 -11.52 12.89
N ASP A 33 -8.92 -11.70 13.22
CA ASP A 33 -9.69 -10.72 14.02
C ASP A 33 -9.05 -10.51 15.40
N VAL A 34 -8.64 -11.59 16.07
CA VAL A 34 -7.93 -11.53 17.36
C VAL A 34 -6.56 -10.86 17.21
N TYR A 35 -5.81 -11.18 16.15
CA TYR A 35 -4.54 -10.54 15.84
C TYR A 35 -4.71 -9.02 15.67
N LEU A 36 -5.68 -8.58 14.88
CA LEU A 36 -5.98 -7.16 14.69
C LEU A 36 -6.37 -6.48 16.00
N GLU A 37 -7.18 -7.13 16.85
CA GLU A 37 -7.54 -6.59 18.17
C GLU A 37 -6.31 -6.37 19.06
N ILE A 38 -5.37 -7.32 19.05
CA ILE A 38 -4.10 -7.19 19.78
C ILE A 38 -3.29 -6.00 19.24
N CYS A 39 -3.09 -5.93 17.92
CA CYS A 39 -2.36 -4.84 17.28
C CYS A 39 -2.99 -3.48 17.59
N GLN A 40 -4.32 -3.36 17.54
CA GLN A 40 -5.04 -2.14 17.88
C GLN A 40 -4.82 -1.74 19.34
N LYS A 41 -4.89 -2.68 20.29
CA LYS A 41 -4.63 -2.40 21.72
C LYS A 41 -3.19 -1.96 21.96
N VAL A 42 -2.22 -2.63 21.33
CA VAL A 42 -0.80 -2.27 21.41
C VAL A 42 -0.57 -0.87 20.84
N ASN A 43 -1.07 -0.60 19.64
CA ASN A 43 -0.93 0.71 18.99
C ASN A 43 -1.60 1.81 19.80
N LYS A 44 -2.77 1.56 20.40
CA LYS A 44 -3.43 2.53 21.29
C LYS A 44 -2.58 2.86 22.51
N SER A 45 -2.00 1.85 23.16
CA SER A 45 -1.10 2.02 24.30
C SER A 45 0.17 2.77 23.93
N LEU A 46 0.79 2.39 22.81
CA LEU A 46 1.99 3.01 22.27
C LEU A 46 1.74 4.46 21.89
N ASN A 47 0.64 4.74 21.19
CA ASN A 47 0.26 6.10 20.82
C ASN A 47 0.04 6.97 22.06
N SER A 48 -0.67 6.47 23.08
CA SER A 48 -0.86 7.24 24.30
C SER A 48 0.47 7.53 25.03
N LYS A 49 1.36 6.54 25.15
CA LYS A 49 2.69 6.74 25.75
C LYS A 49 3.59 7.70 24.98
N LEU A 50 3.43 7.76 23.66
CA LEU A 50 4.19 8.66 22.79
C LEU A 50 3.51 10.03 22.59
N GLY A 51 2.37 10.29 23.26
CA GLY A 51 1.61 11.54 23.10
C GLY A 51 0.95 11.69 21.71
N ARG A 52 0.65 10.57 21.06
CA ARG A 52 0.13 10.43 19.70
C ARG A 52 -1.37 10.08 19.64
N ASP A 53 -2.09 10.31 20.73
CA ASP A 53 -3.48 9.89 20.94
C ASP A 53 -4.49 11.04 20.75
N SER A 54 -4.05 12.25 20.42
CA SER A 54 -4.97 13.33 20.06
C SER A 54 -5.67 13.08 18.73
N VAL A 55 -6.93 13.52 18.62
CA VAL A 55 -7.80 13.32 17.44
C VAL A 55 -7.13 13.83 16.16
N ASP A 56 -6.38 14.93 16.25
CA ASP A 56 -5.71 15.55 15.11
C ASP A 56 -4.23 15.16 15.03
N TRP A 57 -3.74 14.22 15.85
CA TRP A 57 -2.30 13.90 15.89
C TRP A 57 -1.82 13.44 14.53
N GLN A 58 -2.57 12.56 13.88
CA GLN A 58 -2.27 12.07 12.54
C GLN A 58 -2.32 13.20 11.51
N LEU A 59 -3.26 14.13 11.59
CA LEU A 59 -3.35 15.25 10.65
C LEU A 59 -2.17 16.22 10.80
N LYS A 60 -1.70 16.43 12.04
CA LYS A 60 -0.59 17.33 12.37
C LYS A 60 0.80 16.73 12.11
N ASN A 61 0.90 15.40 12.10
CA ASN A 61 2.17 14.69 12.00
C ASN A 61 2.25 13.74 10.79
N ALA A 62 1.19 13.63 9.98
CA ALA A 62 1.26 13.01 8.67
C ALA A 62 2.17 13.84 7.78
N CYS A 63 2.93 13.18 6.92
CA CYS A 63 3.71 13.83 5.88
C CYS A 63 2.79 14.74 5.05
N VAL A 64 3.03 16.05 5.13
CA VAL A 64 2.21 17.14 4.59
C VAL A 64 2.42 17.27 3.08
N ALA A 65 2.35 16.18 2.33
CA ALA A 65 2.26 16.28 0.87
C ALA A 65 0.85 16.68 0.40
N TYR A 66 -0.15 16.70 1.31
CA TYR A 66 -1.56 16.76 0.91
C TYR A 66 -2.43 17.83 1.60
N THR A 67 -1.91 18.67 2.51
CA THR A 67 -2.77 19.56 3.32
C THR A 67 -2.49 21.07 3.22
N TYR A 68 -1.49 21.50 2.45
CA TYR A 68 -1.25 22.94 2.22
C TYR A 68 -1.38 23.32 0.75
N LEU A 69 -2.50 23.98 0.41
CA LEU A 69 -2.59 24.92 -0.71
C LEU A 69 -2.39 26.31 -0.10
N LEU A 70 -1.26 26.96 -0.38
CA LEU A 70 -1.06 28.37 -0.05
C LEU A 70 -1.34 29.18 -1.31
N GLU A 71 -2.20 30.19 -1.17
CA GLU A 71 -2.43 31.19 -2.21
C GLU A 71 -1.12 32.00 -2.41
N ASP A 72 -0.65 32.06 -3.65
CA ASP A 72 0.44 32.91 -4.17
C ASP A 72 1.93 32.52 -3.97
N GLU A 73 2.29 31.25 -3.69
CA GLU A 73 3.71 30.81 -3.67
C GLU A 73 4.05 29.67 -4.68
N PRO A 74 5.28 29.64 -5.25
CA PRO A 74 5.76 28.53 -6.08
C PRO A 74 6.10 27.28 -5.25
N VAL A 75 5.75 26.11 -5.78
CA VAL A 75 5.84 24.78 -5.14
C VAL A 75 7.24 24.50 -4.56
N LEU A 76 7.30 24.24 -3.24
CA LEU A 76 8.53 23.96 -2.49
C LEU A 76 9.05 22.53 -2.71
N THR A 77 10.37 22.43 -2.90
CA THR A 77 11.16 21.20 -3.06
C THR A 77 11.35 20.46 -1.72
N MET A 78 11.05 19.16 -1.71
CA MET A 78 11.12 18.31 -0.50
C MET A 78 12.52 17.71 -0.28
N SER A 79 13.08 17.96 0.91
CA SER A 79 14.15 17.18 1.52
C SER A 79 13.58 16.46 2.74
N CYS A 80 13.19 15.20 2.57
CA CYS A 80 12.89 14.31 3.70
C CYS A 80 13.73 13.05 3.50
N MET A 81 14.84 13.00 4.21
CA MET A 81 15.73 11.85 4.24
C MET A 81 15.07 10.69 4.97
N SER A 82 15.04 9.55 4.28
CA SER A 82 14.79 8.19 4.76
C SER A 82 13.33 7.71 4.73
N PHE A 83 13.09 6.71 3.85
CA PHE A 83 11.88 5.90 3.62
C PHE A 83 10.86 6.45 2.60
N HIS A 84 11.06 6.10 1.32
CA HIS A 84 10.19 6.39 0.17
C HIS A 84 8.90 5.54 0.11
N PHE A 85 8.22 5.35 1.25
CA PHE A 85 6.96 4.61 1.31
C PHE A 85 5.78 5.57 1.35
N LEU A 86 5.21 5.86 0.18
CA LEU A 86 3.88 6.47 0.10
C LEU A 86 2.84 5.36 0.03
N LEU A 87 2.50 4.82 1.20
CA LEU A 87 1.26 4.09 1.38
C LEU A 87 0.14 5.13 1.19
N ILE A 88 -0.48 5.15 0.01
CA ILE A 88 -1.64 6.00 -0.30
C ILE A 88 -2.85 5.41 0.45
N LYS A 89 -2.80 5.49 1.78
CA LYS A 89 -3.77 4.85 2.68
C LYS A 89 -5.10 5.62 2.75
N SER A 90 -5.18 6.84 2.22
CA SER A 90 -6.32 7.74 2.47
C SER A 90 -7.05 8.29 1.24
N LEU A 91 -6.93 7.70 0.04
CA LEU A 91 -7.77 8.10 -1.12
C LEU A 91 -8.99 7.19 -1.36
N LEU A 92 -9.21 6.20 -0.49
CA LEU A 92 -10.35 5.26 -0.55
C LEU A 92 -11.72 5.87 -0.17
N THR A 93 -11.85 7.20 -0.17
CA THR A 93 -13.14 7.90 -0.12
C THR A 93 -13.51 8.62 -1.41
N ILE A 94 -12.64 8.64 -2.43
CA ILE A 94 -12.94 9.31 -3.72
C ILE A 94 -12.77 8.32 -4.88
N SER A 95 -13.90 7.86 -5.39
CA SER A 95 -14.16 6.67 -6.21
C SER A 95 -13.61 6.66 -7.65
N SER A 96 -12.53 7.38 -7.96
CA SER A 96 -12.02 7.46 -9.34
C SER A 96 -10.51 7.30 -9.45
N ALA A 97 -10.09 6.36 -10.31
CA ALA A 97 -8.70 6.14 -10.74
C ALA A 97 -7.97 7.42 -11.19
N LYS A 98 -8.72 8.44 -11.64
CA LYS A 98 -8.19 9.73 -12.10
C LYS A 98 -7.43 10.49 -11.01
N TYR A 99 -7.91 10.45 -9.76
CA TYR A 99 -7.23 11.12 -8.65
C TYR A 99 -5.92 10.44 -8.28
N LEU A 100 -5.90 9.11 -8.33
CA LEU A 100 -4.70 8.34 -8.09
C LEU A 100 -3.64 8.62 -9.16
N LEU A 101 -4.03 8.73 -10.44
CA LEU A 101 -3.13 9.10 -11.53
C LEU A 101 -2.53 10.49 -11.32
N ALA A 102 -3.35 11.48 -10.96
CA ALA A 102 -2.88 12.85 -10.70
C ALA A 102 -1.95 12.94 -9.48
N LEU A 103 -2.23 12.17 -8.42
CA LEU A 103 -1.35 12.10 -7.27
C LEU A 103 0.01 11.50 -7.64
N ILE A 104 0.01 10.35 -8.33
CA ILE A 104 1.28 9.72 -8.73
C ILE A 104 2.06 10.64 -9.67
N ASP A 105 1.39 11.36 -10.57
CA ASP A 105 2.03 12.35 -11.44
C ASP A 105 2.78 13.43 -10.66
N HIS A 106 2.12 13.98 -9.64
CA HIS A 106 2.70 14.98 -8.75
C HIS A 106 3.87 14.40 -7.95
N LEU A 107 3.75 13.18 -7.44
CA LEU A 107 4.81 12.51 -6.68
C LEU A 107 6.03 12.21 -7.55
N VAL A 108 5.84 11.62 -8.72
CA VAL A 108 6.93 11.34 -9.66
C VAL A 108 7.61 12.64 -10.12
N GLY A 109 6.86 13.74 -10.28
CA GLY A 109 7.42 15.05 -10.59
C GLY A 109 8.18 15.70 -9.43
N ALA A 110 7.76 15.44 -8.19
CA ALA A 110 8.40 15.99 -6.99
C ALA A 110 9.65 15.21 -6.57
N PHE A 111 9.65 13.89 -6.79
CA PHE A 111 10.75 13.00 -6.42
C PHE A 111 11.58 12.62 -7.65
N ASN A 112 12.81 13.13 -7.74
CA ASN A 112 13.76 12.81 -8.82
C ASN A 112 14.43 11.43 -8.69
N GLN A 113 13.71 10.43 -8.18
CA GLN A 113 14.21 9.07 -8.01
C GLN A 113 13.09 8.05 -8.21
N PRO A 114 13.43 6.78 -8.52
CA PRO A 114 12.44 5.74 -8.70
C PRO A 114 11.57 5.55 -7.45
N LEU A 115 10.24 5.59 -7.63
CA LEU A 115 9.28 5.35 -6.55
C LEU A 115 8.74 3.92 -6.62
N LEU A 116 8.61 3.30 -5.45
CA LEU A 116 7.89 2.04 -5.29
C LEU A 116 6.50 2.32 -4.69
N ILE A 117 5.46 2.09 -5.49
CA ILE A 117 4.09 2.51 -5.19
C ILE A 117 3.25 1.31 -4.76
N GLY A 118 2.97 1.19 -3.46
CA GLY A 118 2.06 0.16 -2.93
C GLY A 118 0.60 0.46 -3.27
N TYR A 119 -0.07 -0.47 -3.96
CA TYR A 119 -1.50 -0.40 -4.25
C TYR A 119 -2.11 -1.79 -4.37
N ASP A 120 -3.24 -2.04 -3.70
CA ASP A 120 -3.87 -3.38 -3.65
C ASP A 120 -4.14 -3.96 -5.05
N ILE A 121 -4.57 -3.12 -5.98
CA ILE A 121 -4.80 -3.54 -7.37
C ILE A 121 -3.66 -3.12 -8.30
N GLY A 122 -2.46 -2.90 -7.77
CA GLY A 122 -1.28 -2.40 -8.50
C GLY A 122 -0.95 -3.22 -9.74
N CYS A 123 -1.13 -4.55 -9.69
CA CYS A 123 -0.95 -5.43 -10.85
C CYS A 123 -1.87 -5.08 -12.03
N GLY A 124 -3.14 -4.74 -11.76
CA GLY A 124 -4.09 -4.32 -12.80
C GLY A 124 -4.00 -2.83 -13.13
N PHE A 125 -3.80 -2.00 -12.11
CA PHE A 125 -3.72 -0.55 -12.27
C PHE A 125 -2.46 -0.12 -13.02
N SER A 126 -1.36 -0.87 -12.93
CA SER A 126 -0.13 -0.62 -13.68
C SER A 126 -0.38 -0.45 -15.18
N ALA A 127 -1.25 -1.28 -15.77
CA ALA A 127 -1.60 -1.12 -17.19
C ALA A 127 -2.33 0.21 -17.45
N THR A 128 -3.27 0.59 -16.58
CA THR A 128 -3.95 1.88 -16.67
C THR A 128 -2.98 3.06 -16.53
N ALA A 129 -2.05 2.97 -15.59
CA ALA A 129 -1.05 4.00 -15.34
C ALA A 129 -0.07 4.16 -16.51
N ASN A 130 0.43 3.04 -17.06
CA ASN A 130 1.36 3.04 -18.19
C ASN A 130 0.70 3.48 -19.51
N CYS A 131 -0.59 3.21 -19.69
CA CYS A 131 -1.34 3.68 -20.86
C CYS A 131 -1.86 5.12 -20.72
N SER A 132 -1.72 5.74 -19.55
CA SER A 132 -2.18 7.11 -19.32
C SER A 132 -1.25 8.11 -20.01
N GLN A 133 -1.82 9.07 -20.75
CA GLN A 133 -1.08 10.17 -21.35
C GLN A 133 -0.36 11.05 -20.31
N LEU A 134 -0.90 11.11 -19.09
CA LEU A 134 -0.32 11.91 -18.00
C LEU A 134 0.94 11.25 -17.44
N LEU A 135 0.91 9.92 -17.27
CA LEU A 135 1.79 9.23 -16.35
C LEU A 135 2.69 8.17 -17.02
N GLY A 136 2.31 7.66 -18.20
CA GLY A 136 2.98 6.52 -18.82
C GLY A 136 4.46 6.77 -19.12
N SER A 137 4.79 7.89 -19.78
CA SER A 137 6.19 8.26 -20.03
C SER A 137 6.95 8.52 -18.74
N LYS A 138 6.36 9.25 -17.79
CA LYS A 138 6.99 9.59 -16.52
C LYS A 138 7.32 8.37 -15.66
N LEU A 139 6.46 7.36 -15.63
CA LEU A 139 6.76 6.10 -14.92
C LEU A 139 7.92 5.35 -15.58
N CYS A 140 7.94 5.31 -16.91
CA CYS A 140 9.03 4.70 -17.66
C CYS A 140 10.36 5.44 -17.40
N ASP A 141 10.34 6.77 -17.51
CA ASP A 141 11.53 7.63 -17.38
C ASP A 141 12.09 7.65 -15.95
N SER A 142 11.21 7.63 -14.94
CA SER A 142 11.61 7.59 -13.53
C SER A 142 12.02 6.20 -13.05
N GLY A 143 11.69 5.14 -13.79
CA GLY A 143 11.84 3.75 -13.34
C GLY A 143 10.91 3.38 -12.17
N SER A 144 9.87 4.18 -11.92
CA SER A 144 8.93 3.94 -10.84
C SER A 144 8.05 2.72 -11.12
N ARG A 145 7.75 1.93 -10.09
CA ARG A 145 7.03 0.65 -10.21
C ARG A 145 5.95 0.52 -9.15
N PHE A 146 4.90 -0.25 -9.46
CA PHE A 146 3.88 -0.63 -8.49
C PHE A 146 4.26 -1.89 -7.70
N CYS A 147 3.77 -1.99 -6.48
CA CYS A 147 3.82 -3.16 -5.64
C CYS A 147 2.41 -3.46 -5.11
N VAL A 148 2.12 -4.71 -4.83
CA VAL A 148 0.86 -5.15 -4.23
C VAL A 148 1.14 -5.59 -2.80
N GLY A 149 0.23 -5.32 -1.86
CA GLY A 149 0.35 -5.79 -0.47
C GLY A 149 0.65 -7.29 -0.36
N SER A 150 1.34 -7.73 0.69
CA SER A 150 1.75 -9.14 0.85
C SER A 150 0.59 -10.13 0.96
N PHE A 151 -0.45 -9.83 1.75
CA PHE A 151 -1.68 -10.62 1.80
C PHE A 151 -2.44 -10.58 0.48
N HIS A 152 -2.57 -9.39 -0.11
CA HIS A 152 -3.28 -9.27 -1.39
C HIS A 152 -2.53 -10.02 -2.50
N GLY A 153 -1.22 -9.85 -2.58
CA GLY A 153 -0.31 -10.43 -3.55
C GLY A 153 -0.28 -11.95 -3.47
N HIS A 154 -0.23 -12.53 -2.27
CA HIS A 154 -0.28 -13.98 -2.07
C HIS A 154 -1.61 -14.62 -2.53
N ALA A 155 -2.68 -13.81 -2.62
CA ALA A 155 -3.99 -14.21 -3.12
C ALA A 155 -4.14 -14.06 -4.66
N HIS A 156 -3.10 -13.65 -5.39
CA HIS A 156 -3.09 -13.60 -6.86
C HIS A 156 -2.50 -14.86 -7.49
N CYS A 157 -2.52 -14.92 -8.83
CA CYS A 157 -1.83 -15.97 -9.58
C CYS A 157 -0.32 -15.89 -9.40
N ARG A 158 0.37 -17.02 -9.63
CA ARG A 158 1.81 -17.14 -9.41
C ARG A 158 2.63 -16.10 -10.17
N SER A 159 2.26 -15.74 -11.40
CA SER A 159 2.95 -14.69 -12.14
C SER A 159 2.87 -13.34 -11.43
N CYS A 160 1.69 -12.97 -10.93
CA CYS A 160 1.53 -11.75 -10.17
C CYS A 160 2.33 -11.75 -8.86
N GLN A 161 2.43 -12.90 -8.19
CA GLN A 161 3.26 -13.04 -7.00
C GLN A 161 4.76 -12.85 -7.30
N LEU A 162 5.23 -13.30 -8.45
CA LEU A 162 6.65 -13.14 -8.83
C LEU A 162 6.97 -11.70 -9.24
N ASP A 163 6.04 -11.03 -9.91
CA ASP A 163 6.30 -9.71 -10.47
C ASP A 163 5.93 -8.54 -9.53
N TRP A 164 4.97 -8.70 -8.62
CA TRP A 164 4.40 -7.57 -7.87
C TRP A 164 4.44 -7.72 -6.35
N HIS A 165 4.77 -8.91 -5.83
CA HIS A 165 4.79 -9.15 -4.38
C HIS A 165 6.01 -8.48 -3.73
N PRO A 166 5.91 -7.89 -2.52
CA PRO A 166 6.99 -7.12 -1.90
C PRO A 166 8.28 -7.94 -1.75
N LEU A 167 8.15 -9.22 -1.35
CA LEU A 167 9.27 -10.17 -1.26
C LEU A 167 10.11 -10.31 -2.55
N HIS A 168 9.52 -10.06 -3.72
CA HIS A 168 10.19 -10.23 -5.02
C HIS A 168 10.44 -8.89 -5.73
N VAL A 169 10.10 -7.76 -5.11
CA VAL A 169 10.30 -6.43 -5.68
C VAL A 169 11.41 -5.71 -4.93
N GLU A 170 12.46 -5.36 -5.66
CA GLU A 170 13.57 -4.60 -5.11
C GLU A 170 13.10 -3.21 -4.65
N GLY A 171 13.57 -2.77 -3.48
CA GLY A 171 13.13 -1.52 -2.84
C GLY A 171 11.98 -1.69 -1.83
N ALA A 172 11.30 -2.84 -1.79
CA ALA A 172 10.24 -3.16 -0.83
C ALA A 172 10.73 -3.33 0.62
N GLY A 173 11.99 -3.72 0.81
CA GLY A 173 12.54 -3.95 2.15
C GLY A 173 11.77 -5.02 2.94
N LEU A 174 11.51 -4.75 4.22
CA LEU A 174 10.72 -5.61 5.12
C LEU A 174 9.25 -5.17 5.24
N ASP A 175 8.83 -4.19 4.44
CA ASP A 175 7.46 -3.68 4.46
C ASP A 175 6.54 -4.69 3.77
N ASP A 176 5.40 -4.96 4.39
CA ASP A 176 4.40 -5.86 3.85
C ASP A 176 3.42 -5.15 2.92
N PHE A 177 3.42 -3.80 2.87
CA PHE A 177 2.49 -2.95 2.14
C PHE A 177 1.02 -3.23 2.47
N GLU A 178 0.76 -3.70 3.69
CA GLU A 178 -0.58 -4.02 4.18
C GLU A 178 -1.09 -2.88 5.08
N GLY A 179 -2.26 -2.34 4.73
CA GLY A 179 -2.80 -1.09 5.26
C GLY A 179 -4.20 -1.21 5.84
#